data_AF-A0A7Z9HFI4-F1
#
_entry.id   AF-A0A7Z9HFI4-F1
#
_cell.length_a   1.000
_cell.length_b   1.000
_cell.length_c   1.000
_cell.angle_alpha   90.00
_cell.angle_beta   90.00
_cell.angle_gamma   90.00
#
_symmetry.space_group_name_H-M   'P 1'
#
loop_
_entity.id
_entity.type
_entity.pdbx_description
1 polymer ?
#
loop_
_entity_poly.entity_id
_entity_poly.type
_entity_poly.pdbx_seq_one_letter_code
_entity_poly.pdbx_strand_id
1 'polypeptide(L)'
;MNETTPGLKGNPLNLQDRQHYSCLYQSSINSHQMTKKKWGQNFLIHNNVAETIVEAADVHNGDSILEIGPGRGMLTRSLLERGAQVTAIEVDPALCEKLRKQFEHEARFTLIDQDIMKVSPEDLAKIVSAPAKVVANLPYNIATPLLLRMLFVRKAWHSLTIMVQLEVAKRICASPDSGKIYGPLSLVGALGFERNIIKIISPDSFRPAPKVDSAIIQLIPHSSSLTHEEEKQFLKWSHLLFQQRRKTLLNGIRRHFPEWFQNCENSLREKYGLRRPESLDFSEWLMLFSDYLQKI
;
A
#
# COMPACT_ATOMS: atom_id res chain seq x y z
N MET A 1 -3.58 12.45 41.71
CA MET A 1 -4.37 13.18 40.70
C MET A 1 -4.06 12.50 39.38
N ASN A 2 -4.96 11.64 38.92
CA ASN A 2 -4.75 10.76 37.77
C ASN A 2 -5.36 11.42 36.54
N GLU A 3 -4.52 11.85 35.60
CA GLU A 3 -4.98 12.25 34.27
C GLU A 3 -5.02 11.04 33.35
N THR A 4 -6.24 10.67 32.98
CA THR A 4 -6.61 9.65 32.01
C THR A 4 -6.21 10.07 30.59
N THR A 5 -5.41 9.25 29.93
CA THR A 5 -5.19 9.22 28.47
C THR A 5 -6.53 9.18 27.70
N PRO A 6 -6.72 9.95 26.60
CA PRO A 6 -7.94 9.90 25.82
C PRO A 6 -7.99 8.59 25.02
N GLY A 7 -8.89 7.69 25.42
CA GLY A 7 -9.18 6.48 24.66
C GLY A 7 -9.90 6.84 23.36
N LEU A 8 -9.24 6.56 22.23
CA LEU A 8 -9.88 6.51 20.91
C LEU A 8 -10.92 5.38 20.92
N LYS A 9 -12.17 5.71 21.22
CA LYS A 9 -13.30 4.79 21.03
C LYS A 9 -13.46 4.52 19.54
N GLY A 10 -12.97 3.36 19.11
CA GLY A 10 -13.09 2.89 17.73
C GLY A 10 -14.54 2.88 17.28
N ASN A 11 -14.87 3.71 16.29
CA ASN A 11 -16.14 3.65 15.59
C ASN A 11 -16.08 2.42 14.65
N PRO A 12 -17.00 1.44 14.76
CA PRO A 12 -17.00 0.31 13.85
C PRO A 12 -17.19 0.82 12.42
N LEU A 13 -16.24 0.48 11.54
CA LEU A 13 -16.30 0.71 10.10
C LEU A 13 -17.73 0.53 9.56
N ASN A 14 -18.24 1.53 8.86
CA ASN A 14 -19.51 1.47 8.14
C ASN A 14 -19.48 0.27 7.17
N LEU A 15 -20.55 -0.53 7.16
CA LEU A 15 -20.66 -1.76 6.36
C LEU A 15 -20.48 -1.51 4.84
N GLN A 16 -20.68 -0.27 4.38
CA GLN A 16 -20.51 0.13 2.98
C GLN A 16 -19.03 0.06 2.53
N ASP A 17 -18.07 0.50 3.34
CA ASP A 17 -16.65 0.50 2.95
C ASP A 17 -16.06 -0.93 2.84
N ARG A 18 -16.59 -1.88 3.62
CA ARG A 18 -16.17 -3.29 3.56
C ARG A 18 -16.62 -4.01 2.28
N GLN A 19 -17.78 -3.65 1.73
CA GLN A 19 -18.29 -4.29 0.51
C GLN A 19 -17.56 -3.77 -0.75
N HIS A 20 -17.18 -2.49 -0.76
CA HIS A 20 -16.69 -1.81 -1.97
C HIS A 20 -15.29 -2.27 -2.41
N TYR A 21 -14.39 -2.59 -1.48
CA TYR A 21 -13.04 -3.07 -1.80
C TYR A 21 -12.94 -4.59 -1.88
N SER A 22 -14.03 -5.32 -1.63
CA SER A 22 -13.99 -6.78 -1.52
C SER A 22 -13.46 -7.46 -2.78
N CYS A 23 -13.64 -6.90 -3.98
CA CYS A 23 -13.15 -7.51 -5.23
C CYS A 23 -11.61 -7.45 -5.37
N LEU A 24 -10.99 -6.30 -5.06
CA LEU A 24 -9.53 -6.14 -5.03
C LEU A 24 -8.90 -6.81 -3.80
N TYR A 25 -9.61 -6.81 -2.66
CA TYR A 25 -9.19 -7.50 -1.44
C TYR A 25 -9.23 -9.03 -1.60
N GLN A 26 -10.34 -9.60 -2.08
CA GLN A 26 -10.55 -11.06 -2.24
C GLN A 26 -9.61 -11.66 -3.29
N SER A 27 -9.32 -10.93 -4.37
CA SER A 27 -8.34 -11.39 -5.38
C SER A 27 -6.89 -11.40 -4.85
N SER A 28 -6.55 -10.53 -3.88
CA SER A 28 -5.23 -10.58 -3.22
C SER A 28 -5.10 -11.75 -2.22
N ILE A 29 -6.21 -12.14 -1.58
CA ILE A 29 -6.24 -13.22 -0.57
C ILE A 29 -6.04 -14.61 -1.21
N ASN A 30 -6.44 -14.80 -2.47
CA ASN A 30 -6.41 -16.13 -3.14
C ASN A 30 -5.02 -16.60 -3.62
N SER A 31 -3.92 -15.91 -3.29
CA SER A 31 -2.57 -16.28 -3.75
C SER A 31 -1.57 -16.67 -2.66
N HIS A 32 -1.91 -16.63 -1.38
CA HIS A 32 -0.97 -16.93 -0.30
C HIS A 32 -1.51 -17.97 0.68
N GLN A 33 -0.92 -19.17 0.62
CA GLN A 33 -1.18 -20.30 1.52
C GLN A 33 -0.82 -19.90 2.96
N MET A 34 -1.83 -19.69 3.79
CA MET A 34 -1.70 -19.33 5.21
C MET A 34 -1.07 -20.48 6.02
N THR A 35 0.23 -20.39 6.35
CA THR A 35 0.87 -21.31 7.30
C THR A 35 1.01 -20.67 8.69
N LYS A 36 0.29 -21.21 9.67
CA LYS A 36 0.44 -21.27 11.16
C LYS A 36 1.24 -20.23 12.00
N LYS A 37 1.82 -19.15 11.45
CA LYS A 37 2.32 -18.02 12.25
C LYS A 37 1.28 -16.90 12.19
N LYS A 38 0.60 -16.68 13.31
CA LYS A 38 -0.60 -15.82 13.45
C LYS A 38 -0.49 -14.44 12.76
N TRP A 39 0.73 -13.89 12.63
CA TRP A 39 0.99 -12.54 12.11
C TRP A 39 2.04 -12.45 10.98
N GLY A 40 2.56 -13.57 10.46
CA GLY A 40 3.50 -13.53 9.32
C GLY A 40 4.81 -12.76 9.56
N GLN A 41 5.28 -12.65 10.81
CA GLN A 41 6.43 -11.84 11.20
C GLN A 41 7.78 -12.42 10.71
N ASN A 42 8.56 -11.60 10.01
CA ASN A 42 9.99 -11.81 9.72
C ASN A 42 10.78 -10.63 10.30
N PHE A 43 11.56 -10.87 11.34
CA PHE A 43 12.31 -9.81 12.03
C PHE A 43 13.66 -9.59 11.37
N LEU A 44 14.03 -8.32 11.15
CA LEU A 44 15.39 -7.95 10.78
C LEU A 44 16.38 -8.42 11.85
N ILE A 45 17.53 -8.95 11.43
CA ILE A 45 18.61 -9.37 12.32
C ILE A 45 19.92 -8.60 12.10
N HIS A 46 19.97 -7.71 11.11
CA HIS A 46 21.13 -6.88 10.84
C HIS A 46 20.72 -5.41 10.79
N ASN A 47 21.41 -4.58 11.58
CA ASN A 47 21.15 -3.14 11.65
C ASN A 47 21.36 -2.44 10.31
N ASN A 48 22.29 -2.91 9.48
CA ASN A 48 22.58 -2.34 8.16
C ASN A 48 21.35 -2.30 7.24
N VAL A 49 20.41 -3.24 7.37
CA VAL A 49 19.15 -3.22 6.60
C VAL A 49 18.21 -2.16 7.14
N ALA A 50 18.11 -2.00 8.46
CA ALA A 50 17.34 -0.91 9.06
C ALA A 50 17.90 0.46 8.65
N GLU A 51 19.22 0.63 8.70
CA GLU A 51 19.91 1.84 8.21
C GLU A 51 19.62 2.10 6.74
N THR A 52 19.69 1.07 5.89
CA THR A 52 19.34 1.20 4.46
C THR A 52 17.89 1.66 4.27
N ILE A 53 16.94 1.16 5.06
CA ILE A 53 15.53 1.59 5.00
C ILE A 53 15.42 3.06 5.41
N VAL A 54 16.10 3.46 6.48
CA VAL A 54 16.10 4.83 7.00
C VAL A 54 16.73 5.81 6.01
N GLU A 55 17.81 5.40 5.32
CA GLU A 55 18.43 6.17 4.23
C GLU A 55 17.51 6.28 3.02
N ALA A 56 16.88 5.18 2.59
CA ALA A 56 15.91 5.19 1.50
C ALA A 56 14.66 6.04 1.81
N ALA A 57 14.30 6.14 3.09
CA ALA A 57 13.23 6.99 3.59
C ALA A 57 13.64 8.46 3.73
N ASP A 58 14.91 8.78 3.51
CA ASP A 58 15.48 10.12 3.60
C ASP A 58 15.15 10.79 4.94
N VAL A 59 15.31 10.05 6.05
CA VAL A 59 14.88 10.51 7.38
C VAL A 59 15.83 11.54 7.95
N HIS A 60 15.27 12.66 8.38
CA HIS A 60 15.96 13.78 8.99
C HIS A 60 15.49 14.02 10.44
N ASN A 61 16.29 14.79 11.18
CA ASN A 61 15.95 15.18 12.55
C ASN A 61 14.63 15.98 12.57
N GLY A 62 13.71 15.61 13.46
CA GLY A 62 12.41 16.24 13.61
C GLY A 62 11.33 15.72 12.65
N ASP A 63 11.66 14.82 11.71
CA ASP A 63 10.66 14.21 10.84
C ASP A 63 9.60 13.45 11.66
N SER A 64 8.34 13.62 11.26
CA SER A 64 7.19 12.87 11.77
C SER A 64 7.10 11.53 11.04
N ILE A 65 7.30 10.42 11.77
CA ILE A 65 7.35 9.06 11.22
C ILE A 65 6.18 8.25 11.73
N LEU A 66 5.47 7.61 10.80
CA LEU A 66 4.59 6.49 11.11
C LEU A 66 5.32 5.18 10.82
N GLU A 67 5.65 4.41 11.86
CA GLU A 67 6.19 3.06 11.74
C GLU A 67 5.08 2.00 11.83
N ILE A 68 5.03 1.08 10.87
CA ILE A 68 4.01 0.01 10.85
C ILE A 68 4.68 -1.33 11.10
N GLY A 69 4.30 -2.00 12.19
CA GLY A 69 4.88 -3.27 12.60
C GLY A 69 6.34 -3.14 13.05
N PRO A 70 6.63 -2.37 14.11
CA PRO A 70 8.00 -2.20 14.64
C PRO A 70 8.63 -3.53 15.07
N GLY A 71 7.82 -4.54 15.40
CA GLY A 71 8.29 -5.87 15.75
C GLY A 71 9.17 -5.83 17.01
N ARG A 72 10.47 -6.09 16.85
CA ARG A 72 11.46 -6.04 17.95
C ARG A 72 12.11 -4.66 18.13
N GLY A 73 11.69 -3.65 17.35
CA GLY A 73 12.15 -2.27 17.49
C GLY A 73 13.51 -1.97 16.87
N MET A 74 14.00 -2.83 15.96
CA MET A 74 15.27 -2.57 15.26
C MET A 74 15.18 -1.33 14.36
N LEU A 75 14.14 -1.26 13.53
CA LEU A 75 13.88 -0.10 12.66
C LEU A 75 13.52 1.13 13.48
N THR A 76 12.66 0.98 14.50
CA THR A 76 12.35 2.01 15.50
C THR A 76 13.60 2.68 16.06
N ARG A 77 14.59 1.89 16.49
CA ARG A 77 15.84 2.42 17.04
C ARG A 77 16.59 3.27 16.01
N SER A 78 16.78 2.75 14.79
CA SER A 78 17.48 3.48 13.72
C SER A 78 16.76 4.78 13.33
N LEU A 79 15.44 4.83 13.39
CA LEU A 79 14.65 6.04 13.17
C LEU A 79 14.88 7.08 14.28
N LEU A 80 14.82 6.65 15.54
CA LEU A 80 15.06 7.52 16.70
C LEU A 80 16.50 8.05 16.75
N GLU A 81 17.49 7.25 16.35
CA GLU A 81 18.90 7.65 16.24
C GLU A 81 19.10 8.77 15.19
N ARG A 82 18.25 8.87 14.17
CA ARG A 82 18.25 9.99 13.21
C ARG A 82 17.60 11.27 13.72
N GLY A 83 17.01 11.27 14.92
CA GLY A 83 16.31 12.44 15.44
C GLY A 83 14.80 12.47 15.17
N ALA A 84 14.23 11.44 14.57
CA ALA A 84 12.82 11.45 14.18
C ALA A 84 11.86 11.35 15.38
N GLN A 85 10.64 11.87 15.19
CA GLN A 85 9.49 11.63 16.05
C GLN A 85 8.75 10.40 15.53
N VAL A 86 8.74 9.31 16.30
CA VAL A 86 8.26 8.00 15.83
C VAL A 86 6.96 7.62 16.53
N THR A 87 5.89 7.53 15.75
CA THR A 87 4.65 6.88 16.16
C THR A 87 4.60 5.49 15.53
N ALA A 88 4.61 4.43 16.34
CA ALA A 88 4.58 3.05 15.87
C ALA A 88 3.24 2.38 16.15
N ILE A 89 2.76 1.57 15.19
CA ILE A 89 1.55 0.74 15.35
C ILE A 89 1.96 -0.73 15.33
N GLU A 90 1.68 -1.45 16.42
CA GLU A 90 1.98 -2.89 16.59
C GLU A 90 0.72 -3.66 17.01
N VAL A 91 0.54 -4.85 16.44
CA VAL A 91 -0.64 -5.70 16.65
C VAL A 91 -0.38 -6.82 17.67
N ASP A 92 0.88 -7.21 17.87
CA ASP A 92 1.27 -8.26 18.81
C ASP A 92 1.44 -7.69 20.23
N PRO A 93 0.54 -8.02 21.17
CA PRO A 93 0.57 -7.43 22.52
C PRO A 93 1.86 -7.74 23.28
N ALA A 94 2.48 -8.89 23.01
CA ALA A 94 3.74 -9.28 23.66
C ALA A 94 4.93 -8.45 23.15
N LEU A 95 4.89 -8.01 21.89
CA LEU A 95 5.88 -7.06 21.36
C LEU A 95 5.58 -5.66 21.86
N CYS A 96 4.31 -5.26 21.96
CA CYS A 96 3.92 -3.98 22.54
C CYS A 96 4.49 -3.80 23.96
N GLU A 97 4.36 -4.80 24.83
CA GLU A 97 4.93 -4.74 26.19
C GLU A 97 6.46 -4.55 26.17
N LYS A 98 7.15 -5.27 25.28
CA LYS A 98 8.62 -5.17 25.14
C LYS A 98 9.04 -3.79 24.62
N LEU A 99 8.34 -3.26 23.61
CA LEU A 99 8.63 -1.96 23.04
C LEU A 99 8.42 -0.83 24.07
N ARG A 100 7.34 -0.90 24.87
CA ARG A 100 7.10 0.06 25.95
C ARG A 100 8.25 0.08 26.95
N LYS A 101 8.72 -1.09 27.40
CA LYS A 101 9.87 -1.19 28.32
C LYS A 101 11.17 -0.72 27.67
N GLN A 102 11.40 -1.10 26.41
CA GLN A 102 12.63 -0.78 25.69
C GLN A 102 12.79 0.73 25.43
N PHE A 103 11.69 1.43 25.18
CA PHE A 103 11.67 2.85 24.83
C PHE A 103 10.97 3.73 25.89
N GLU A 104 10.91 3.25 27.15
CA GLU A 104 10.18 3.92 28.24
C GLU A 104 10.62 5.36 28.49
N HIS A 105 11.90 5.65 28.27
CA HIS A 105 12.49 6.98 28.49
C HIS A 105 12.70 7.78 27.20
N GLU A 106 12.20 7.29 26.06
CA GLU A 106 12.32 7.98 24.78
C GLU A 106 11.09 8.86 24.52
N ALA A 107 11.22 10.15 24.79
CA ALA A 107 10.13 11.11 24.63
C ALA A 107 9.64 11.26 23.18
N ARG A 108 10.45 10.85 22.20
CA ARG A 108 10.12 10.91 20.76
C ARG A 108 9.39 9.66 20.27
N PHE A 109 9.16 8.67 21.13
CA PHE A 109 8.53 7.42 20.77
C PHE A 109 7.11 7.33 21.33
N THR A 110 6.14 7.09 20.44
CA THR A 110 4.75 6.80 20.79
C THR A 110 4.37 5.44 20.23
N LEU A 111 3.80 4.56 21.07
CA LEU A 111 3.32 3.24 20.65
C LEU A 111 1.80 3.15 20.71
N ILE A 112 1.19 2.72 19.61
CA ILE A 112 -0.22 2.40 19.48
C ILE A 112 -0.38 0.88 19.35
N ASP A 113 -1.10 0.31 20.30
CA ASP A 113 -1.35 -1.14 20.42
C ASP A 113 -2.64 -1.49 19.67
N GLN A 114 -2.52 -1.64 18.36
CA GLN A 114 -3.67 -1.82 17.48
C GLN A 114 -3.29 -2.55 16.17
N ASP A 115 -4.26 -3.29 15.62
CA ASP A 115 -4.17 -3.76 14.25
C ASP A 115 -4.37 -2.59 13.28
N ILE A 116 -3.32 -2.24 12.53
CA ILE A 116 -3.35 -1.20 11.50
C ILE A 116 -4.51 -1.38 10.51
N MET A 117 -4.89 -2.63 10.20
CA MET A 117 -5.97 -2.94 9.28
C MET A 117 -7.37 -2.66 9.86
N LYS A 118 -7.46 -2.38 11.15
CA LYS A 118 -8.70 -2.00 11.86
C LYS A 118 -8.83 -0.49 12.11
N VAL A 119 -7.75 0.27 11.98
CA VAL A 119 -7.79 1.74 12.02
C VAL A 119 -8.50 2.23 10.76
N SER A 120 -9.35 3.26 10.83
CA SER A 120 -9.93 3.84 9.60
C SER A 120 -8.84 4.61 8.82
N PRO A 121 -8.92 4.73 7.48
CA PRO A 121 -7.99 5.57 6.74
C PRO A 121 -7.92 7.02 7.27
N GLU A 122 -9.07 7.60 7.64
CA GLU A 122 -9.18 8.96 8.15
C GLU A 122 -8.51 9.13 9.52
N ASP A 123 -8.65 8.15 10.41
CA ASP A 123 -7.95 8.16 11.70
C ASP A 123 -6.45 7.97 11.50
N LEU A 124 -6.06 7.10 10.56
CA LEU A 124 -4.65 6.87 10.24
C LEU A 124 -3.92 8.16 9.83
N ALA A 125 -4.58 9.00 9.03
CA ALA A 125 -4.06 10.30 8.61
C ALA A 125 -3.89 11.30 9.76
N LYS A 126 -4.56 11.08 10.90
CA LYS A 126 -4.54 11.97 12.07
C LYS A 126 -3.61 11.49 13.18
N ILE A 127 -3.11 10.24 13.09
CA ILE A 127 -2.22 9.65 14.10
C ILE A 127 -0.86 10.35 14.17
N VAL A 128 -0.42 10.96 13.07
CA VAL A 128 0.85 11.66 12.95
C VAL A 128 0.65 13.07 12.41
N SER A 129 1.55 13.98 12.75
CA SER A 129 1.55 15.33 12.18
C SER A 129 1.89 15.25 10.69
N ALA A 130 0.96 15.68 9.85
CA ALA A 130 1.08 15.64 8.40
C ALA A 130 1.87 16.85 7.85
N PRO A 131 2.58 16.70 6.72
CA PRO A 131 2.82 15.45 6.00
C PRO A 131 3.88 14.59 6.71
N ALA A 132 3.55 13.32 6.98
CA ALA A 132 4.44 12.38 7.67
C ALA A 132 5.11 11.41 6.69
N LYS A 133 6.23 10.82 7.09
CA LYS A 133 6.87 9.73 6.34
C LYS A 133 6.40 8.39 6.93
N VAL A 134 5.95 7.47 6.08
CA VAL A 134 5.62 6.10 6.50
C VAL A 134 6.83 5.23 6.27
N VAL A 135 7.31 4.54 7.31
CA VAL A 135 8.47 3.65 7.21
C VAL A 135 8.11 2.29 7.79
N ALA A 136 8.31 1.20 7.05
CA ALA A 136 7.87 -0.10 7.55
C ALA A 136 8.65 -1.29 6.98
N ASN A 137 8.83 -2.32 7.82
CA ASN A 137 9.09 -3.69 7.39
C ASN A 137 7.77 -4.48 7.46
N LEU A 138 7.03 -4.52 6.35
CA LEU A 138 5.66 -5.01 6.38
C LEU A 138 5.58 -6.54 6.46
N PRO A 139 4.66 -7.09 7.27
CA PRO A 139 4.19 -8.46 7.11
C PRO A 139 3.69 -8.69 5.68
N TYR A 140 4.06 -9.81 5.09
CA TYR A 140 3.86 -10.05 3.65
C TYR A 140 2.39 -10.15 3.23
N ASN A 141 1.49 -10.46 4.17
CA ASN A 141 0.07 -10.60 3.91
C ASN A 141 -0.71 -9.26 3.94
N ILE A 142 -0.11 -8.15 4.39
CA ILE A 142 -0.83 -6.88 4.54
C ILE A 142 -0.44 -5.80 3.53
N ALA A 143 0.62 -5.99 2.73
CA ALA A 143 1.15 -4.95 1.86
C ALA A 143 0.12 -4.37 0.86
N THR A 144 -0.58 -5.24 0.13
CA THR A 144 -1.60 -4.82 -0.86
C THR A 144 -2.77 -4.07 -0.22
N PRO A 145 -3.47 -4.63 0.80
CA PRO A 145 -4.59 -3.93 1.41
C PRO A 145 -4.18 -2.66 2.16
N LEU A 146 -2.95 -2.61 2.69
CA LEU A 146 -2.38 -1.39 3.27
C LEU A 146 -2.14 -0.31 2.21
N LEU A 147 -1.58 -0.65 1.06
CA LEU A 147 -1.34 0.30 -0.04
C LEU A 147 -2.64 1.00 -0.48
N LEU A 148 -3.75 0.25 -0.60
CA LEU A 148 -5.07 0.82 -0.93
C LEU A 148 -5.56 1.81 0.12
N ARG A 149 -5.35 1.51 1.40
CA ARG A 149 -5.70 2.42 2.51
C ARG A 149 -4.83 3.67 2.49
N MET A 150 -3.54 3.52 2.22
CA MET A 150 -2.60 4.63 2.12
C MET A 150 -2.91 5.53 0.93
N LEU A 151 -3.32 4.96 -0.21
CA LEU A 151 -3.74 5.70 -1.40
C LEU A 151 -4.90 6.66 -1.10
N PHE A 152 -5.87 6.21 -0.30
CA PHE A 152 -7.07 6.96 0.07
C PHE A 152 -6.72 8.24 0.84
N VAL A 153 -5.76 8.16 1.76
CA VAL A 153 -5.30 9.29 2.57
C VAL A 153 -3.92 9.79 2.18
N ARG A 154 -3.52 9.59 0.92
CA ARG A 154 -2.14 9.84 0.47
C ARG A 154 -1.65 11.28 0.68
N LYS A 155 -2.56 12.24 0.79
CA LYS A 155 -2.26 13.65 1.10
C LYS A 155 -1.67 13.85 2.50
N ALA A 156 -1.85 12.88 3.42
CA ALA A 156 -1.25 12.91 4.74
C ALA A 156 0.22 12.49 4.74
N TRP A 157 0.72 11.94 3.63
CA TRP A 157 2.06 11.37 3.54
C TRP A 157 2.97 12.26 2.70
N HIS A 158 4.21 12.43 3.17
CA HIS A 158 5.30 12.96 2.37
C HIS A 158 5.88 11.85 1.47
N SER A 159 6.11 10.68 2.05
CA SER A 159 6.57 9.49 1.33
C SER A 159 6.22 8.22 2.10
N LEU A 160 6.21 7.09 1.41
CA LEU A 160 6.14 5.77 2.02
C LEU A 160 7.37 4.98 1.60
N THR A 161 8.18 4.57 2.56
CA THR A 161 9.32 3.67 2.33
C THR A 161 9.06 2.36 3.05
N ILE A 162 8.68 1.36 2.28
CA ILE A 162 8.23 0.08 2.82
C ILE A 162 9.05 -1.06 2.24
N MET A 163 9.33 -2.04 3.09
CA MET A 163 9.90 -3.31 2.69
C MET A 163 8.80 -4.35 2.55
N VAL A 164 8.75 -5.00 1.39
CA VAL A 164 7.76 -6.02 1.02
C VAL A 164 8.45 -7.16 0.27
N GLN A 165 7.75 -8.25 -0.01
CA GLN A 165 8.27 -9.30 -0.91
C GLN A 165 8.62 -8.73 -2.29
N LEU A 166 9.70 -9.23 -2.90
CA LEU A 166 10.17 -8.75 -4.20
C LEU A 166 9.10 -8.85 -5.30
N GLU A 167 8.28 -9.90 -5.31
CA GLU A 167 7.17 -10.02 -6.27
C GLU A 167 6.14 -8.89 -6.10
N VAL A 168 5.78 -8.56 -4.86
CA VAL A 168 4.82 -7.49 -4.55
C VAL A 168 5.39 -6.13 -4.96
N ALA A 169 6.65 -5.87 -4.62
CA ALA A 169 7.37 -4.67 -5.06
C ALA A 169 7.35 -4.51 -6.59
N LYS A 170 7.74 -5.58 -7.31
CA LYS A 170 7.73 -5.61 -8.78
C LYS A 170 6.33 -5.34 -9.35
N ARG A 171 5.28 -5.89 -8.75
CA ARG A 171 3.89 -5.67 -9.19
C ARG A 171 3.42 -4.23 -8.95
N ILE A 172 3.77 -3.64 -7.80
CA ILE A 172 3.44 -2.24 -7.49
C ILE A 172 4.14 -1.31 -8.49
N CYS A 173 5.44 -1.51 -8.75
CA CYS A 173 6.25 -0.63 -9.58
C CYS A 173 6.20 -0.93 -11.08
N ALA A 174 5.50 -1.99 -11.52
CA ALA A 174 5.47 -2.38 -12.92
C ALA A 174 4.83 -1.32 -13.84
N SER A 175 5.33 -1.31 -15.07
CA SER A 175 4.80 -0.62 -16.26
C SER A 175 4.42 -1.65 -17.34
N PRO A 176 3.76 -1.29 -18.44
CA PRO A 176 3.47 -2.22 -19.54
C PRO A 176 4.69 -3.01 -20.02
N ASP A 177 5.87 -2.40 -20.05
CA ASP A 177 7.14 -3.03 -20.44
C ASP A 177 7.59 -4.14 -19.49
N SER A 178 7.02 -4.20 -18.28
CA SER A 178 7.25 -5.27 -17.31
C SER A 178 6.51 -6.58 -17.66
N GLY A 179 5.77 -6.59 -18.77
CA GLY A 179 5.07 -7.76 -19.29
C GLY A 179 4.09 -8.36 -18.29
N LYS A 180 4.24 -9.65 -17.98
CA LYS A 180 3.29 -10.42 -17.15
C LYS A 180 3.11 -9.89 -15.73
N ILE A 181 4.06 -9.11 -15.22
CA ILE A 181 4.02 -8.53 -13.86
C ILE A 181 3.05 -7.35 -13.79
N TYR A 182 2.91 -6.59 -14.88
CA TYR A 182 2.05 -5.42 -14.95
C TYR A 182 0.57 -5.77 -14.81
N GLY A 183 -0.18 -5.17 -13.90
CA GLY A 183 -1.59 -5.51 -13.70
C GLY A 183 -2.33 -4.56 -12.75
N PRO A 184 -3.43 -5.01 -12.12
CA PRO A 184 -4.25 -4.15 -11.26
C PRO A 184 -3.48 -3.45 -10.14
N LEU A 185 -2.52 -4.14 -9.50
CA LEU A 185 -1.71 -3.56 -8.43
C LEU A 185 -0.76 -2.46 -8.95
N SER A 186 -0.33 -2.57 -10.21
CA SER A 186 0.47 -1.55 -10.88
C SER A 186 -0.34 -0.28 -11.10
N LEU A 187 -1.63 -0.42 -11.45
CA LEU A 187 -2.54 0.73 -11.55
C LEU A 187 -2.81 1.38 -10.20
N VAL A 188 -3.00 0.59 -9.13
CA VAL A 188 -3.15 1.13 -7.77
C VAL A 188 -1.94 2.00 -7.40
N GLY A 189 -0.74 1.50 -7.68
CA GLY A 189 0.48 2.25 -7.45
C GLY A 189 0.53 3.53 -8.31
N ALA A 190 0.35 3.40 -9.62
CA ALA A 190 0.43 4.53 -10.57
C ALA A 190 -0.64 5.59 -10.35
N LEU A 191 -1.77 5.23 -9.72
CA LEU A 191 -2.88 6.13 -9.47
C LEU A 191 -2.52 7.26 -8.52
N GLY A 192 -1.70 7.00 -7.50
CA GLY A 192 -1.41 8.02 -6.49
C GLY A 192 0.04 8.10 -6.06
N PHE A 193 0.95 7.37 -6.70
CA PHE A 193 2.35 7.36 -6.31
C PHE A 193 3.32 7.32 -7.49
N GLU A 194 4.40 8.09 -7.38
CA GLU A 194 5.65 7.82 -8.06
C GLU A 194 6.32 6.65 -7.34
N ARG A 195 6.90 5.70 -8.08
CA ARG A 195 7.21 4.36 -7.56
C ARG A 195 8.61 3.94 -7.93
N ASN A 196 9.44 3.69 -6.92
CA ASN A 196 10.82 3.26 -7.13
C ASN A 196 11.15 2.03 -6.29
N ILE A 197 11.78 1.03 -6.90
CA ILE A 197 12.44 -0.06 -6.17
C ILE A 197 13.84 0.43 -5.84
N ILE A 198 14.13 0.62 -4.57
CA ILE A 198 15.40 1.18 -4.11
C ILE A 198 16.47 0.09 -3.97
N LYS A 199 16.11 -1.04 -3.35
CA LYS A 199 17.07 -2.13 -3.10
C LYS A 199 16.38 -3.48 -2.92
N ILE A 200 17.04 -4.54 -3.37
CA ILE A 200 16.65 -5.94 -3.10
C ILE A 200 17.39 -6.43 -1.87
N ILE A 201 16.68 -7.12 -0.97
CA ILE A 201 17.19 -7.60 0.32
C ILE A 201 17.08 -9.13 0.37
N SER A 202 18.20 -9.79 0.66
CA SER A 202 18.27 -11.26 0.80
C SER A 202 17.50 -11.76 2.03
N PRO A 203 16.86 -12.95 1.95
CA PRO A 203 16.24 -13.65 3.07
C PRO A 203 17.12 -13.84 4.30
N ASP A 204 18.44 -13.89 4.11
CA ASP A 204 19.38 -14.11 5.21
C ASP A 204 19.36 -12.99 6.25
N SER A 205 18.84 -11.82 5.86
CA SER A 205 18.67 -10.64 6.72
C SER A 205 17.57 -10.76 7.77
N PHE A 206 16.84 -11.88 7.78
CA PHE A 206 15.65 -12.06 8.62
C PHE A 206 15.70 -13.32 9.47
N ARG A 207 15.04 -13.28 10.64
CA ARG A 207 14.72 -14.47 11.44
C ARG A 207 13.25 -14.44 11.89
N PRO A 208 12.44 -15.45 11.55
CA PRO A 208 12.73 -16.52 10.58
C PRO A 208 13.08 -15.97 9.19
N ALA A 209 13.90 -16.70 8.42
CA ALA A 209 14.19 -16.30 7.05
C ALA A 209 12.95 -16.55 6.16
N PRO A 210 12.55 -15.60 5.31
CA PRO A 210 11.51 -15.81 4.32
C PRO A 210 11.98 -16.77 3.22
N LYS A 211 11.06 -17.26 2.38
CA LYS A 211 11.38 -18.14 1.24
C LYS A 211 11.77 -17.37 -0.03
N VAL A 212 11.61 -16.05 -0.02
CA VAL A 212 11.74 -15.18 -1.19
C VAL A 212 12.46 -13.92 -0.79
N ASP A 213 13.11 -13.27 -1.74
CA ASP A 213 13.71 -11.96 -1.55
C ASP A 213 12.66 -10.92 -1.14
N SER A 214 13.12 -9.91 -0.40
CA SER A 214 12.38 -8.69 -0.13
C SER A 214 12.91 -7.55 -0.99
N ALA A 215 12.16 -6.46 -1.07
CA ALA A 215 12.62 -5.22 -1.67
C ALA A 215 12.12 -4.02 -0.87
N ILE A 216 12.99 -3.02 -0.75
CA ILE A 216 12.66 -1.69 -0.26
C ILE A 216 12.11 -0.91 -1.45
N ILE A 217 10.89 -0.41 -1.32
CA ILE A 217 10.27 0.47 -2.31
C ILE A 217 9.97 1.83 -1.68
N GLN A 218 10.11 2.87 -2.48
CA GLN A 218 9.72 4.23 -2.15
C GLN A 218 8.52 4.63 -3.01
N LEU A 219 7.51 5.18 -2.36
CA LEU A 219 6.28 5.67 -2.97
C LEU A 219 6.10 7.14 -2.58
N ILE A 220 6.13 8.04 -3.57
CA ILE A 220 5.95 9.48 -3.35
C ILE A 220 4.54 9.85 -3.82
N PRO A 221 3.65 10.36 -2.93
CA PRO A 221 2.28 10.69 -3.31
C PRO A 221 2.20 11.74 -4.42
N HIS A 222 1.30 11.53 -5.38
CA HIS A 222 0.88 12.57 -6.33
C HIS A 222 -0.65 12.58 -6.54
N SER A 223 -1.12 13.61 -7.24
CA SER A 223 -2.52 13.71 -7.66
C SER A 223 -2.76 12.90 -8.94
N SER A 224 -3.89 12.22 -9.02
CA SER A 224 -4.39 11.53 -10.23
C SER A 224 -5.21 12.46 -11.13
N SER A 225 -5.50 13.68 -10.67
CA SER A 225 -6.53 14.59 -11.22
C SER A 225 -7.98 14.08 -11.14
N LEU A 226 -8.20 12.84 -10.68
CA LEU A 226 -9.53 12.31 -10.41
C LEU A 226 -10.01 12.76 -9.02
N THR A 227 -11.31 12.95 -8.89
CA THR A 227 -11.97 13.06 -7.59
C THR A 227 -11.87 11.74 -6.83
N HIS A 228 -12.08 11.80 -5.53
CA HIS A 228 -12.00 10.63 -4.68
C HIS A 228 -12.98 9.50 -5.08
N GLU A 229 -14.18 9.86 -5.55
CA GLU A 229 -15.17 8.88 -6.01
C GLU A 229 -14.79 8.29 -7.37
N GLU A 230 -14.24 9.10 -8.27
CA GLU A 230 -13.72 8.64 -9.57
C GLU A 230 -12.53 7.69 -9.39
N GLU A 231 -11.66 7.90 -8.41
CA GLU A 231 -10.57 6.95 -8.09
C GLU A 231 -11.12 5.58 -7.69
N LYS A 232 -12.16 5.54 -6.84
CA LYS A 232 -12.81 4.28 -6.46
C LYS A 232 -13.42 3.58 -7.68
N GLN A 233 -14.12 4.35 -8.52
CA GLN A 233 -14.71 3.83 -9.75
C GLN A 233 -13.64 3.32 -10.70
N PHE A 234 -12.55 4.05 -10.91
CA PHE A 234 -11.41 3.66 -11.74
C PHE A 234 -10.80 2.33 -11.29
N LEU A 235 -10.54 2.18 -9.99
CA LEU A 235 -9.96 0.95 -9.44
C LEU A 235 -10.87 -0.26 -9.65
N LYS A 236 -12.19 -0.10 -9.43
CA LYS A 236 -13.16 -1.17 -9.67
C LYS A 236 -13.28 -1.49 -11.16
N TRP A 237 -13.39 -0.47 -12.00
CA TRP A 237 -13.58 -0.59 -13.45
C TRP A 237 -12.36 -1.22 -14.13
N SER A 238 -11.15 -0.74 -13.81
CA SER A 238 -9.91 -1.28 -14.36
C SER A 238 -9.68 -2.73 -13.92
N HIS A 239 -10.02 -3.06 -12.67
CA HIS A 239 -9.96 -4.43 -12.18
C HIS A 239 -10.81 -5.40 -13.02
N LEU A 240 -12.05 -5.02 -13.34
CA LEU A 240 -12.94 -5.83 -14.19
C LEU A 240 -12.34 -6.07 -15.57
N LEU A 241 -11.77 -5.04 -16.19
CA LEU A 241 -11.14 -5.17 -17.51
C LEU A 241 -9.89 -6.05 -17.47
N PHE A 242 -9.10 -6.00 -16.39
CA PHE A 242 -7.93 -6.86 -16.20
C PHE A 242 -8.26 -8.35 -15.96
N GLN A 243 -9.48 -8.71 -15.55
CA GLN A 243 -9.89 -10.13 -15.45
C GLN A 243 -9.79 -10.86 -16.80
N GLN A 244 -9.90 -10.11 -17.90
CA GLN A 244 -9.78 -10.60 -19.28
C GLN A 244 -8.42 -10.25 -19.91
N ARG A 245 -7.34 -10.25 -19.12
CA ARG A 245 -5.98 -9.82 -19.53
C ARG A 245 -5.52 -10.30 -20.92
N ARG A 246 -5.79 -11.55 -21.28
CA ARG A 246 -5.35 -12.18 -22.54
C ARG A 246 -6.28 -11.92 -23.74
N LYS A 247 -7.44 -11.30 -23.52
CA LYS A 247 -8.38 -10.91 -24.57
C LYS A 247 -8.20 -9.44 -24.89
N THR A 248 -8.71 -9.01 -26.05
CA THR A 248 -8.72 -7.60 -26.42
C THR A 248 -9.54 -6.80 -25.39
N LEU A 249 -9.15 -5.54 -25.19
CA LEU A 249 -9.82 -4.61 -24.29
C LEU A 249 -11.32 -4.53 -24.61
N LEU A 250 -11.67 -4.47 -25.90
CA LEU A 250 -13.05 -4.45 -26.39
C LEU A 250 -13.88 -5.67 -25.96
N ASN A 251 -13.26 -6.84 -25.82
CA ASN A 251 -13.96 -8.03 -25.28
C ASN A 251 -14.28 -7.88 -23.80
N GLY A 252 -13.37 -7.27 -23.03
CA GLY A 252 -13.62 -6.92 -21.64
C GLY A 252 -14.74 -5.89 -21.51
N ILE A 253 -14.66 -4.81 -22.31
CA ILE A 253 -15.68 -3.75 -22.33
C ILE A 253 -17.05 -4.30 -22.70
N ARG A 254 -17.19 -5.04 -23.80
CA ARG A 254 -18.47 -5.64 -24.21
C ARG A 254 -19.08 -6.55 -23.14
N ARG A 255 -18.25 -7.28 -22.39
CA ARG A 255 -18.72 -8.20 -21.35
C ARG A 255 -19.19 -7.46 -20.09
N HIS A 256 -18.43 -6.46 -19.64
CA HIS A 256 -18.65 -5.82 -18.35
C HIS A 256 -19.45 -4.50 -18.45
N PHE A 257 -19.45 -3.87 -19.61
CA PHE A 257 -20.05 -2.57 -19.89
C PHE A 257 -20.74 -2.57 -21.29
N PRO A 258 -21.77 -3.43 -21.49
CA PRO A 258 -22.38 -3.65 -22.80
C PRO A 258 -23.05 -2.40 -23.38
N GLU A 259 -23.69 -1.57 -22.55
CA GLU A 259 -24.36 -0.33 -22.97
C GLU A 259 -23.34 0.69 -23.50
N TRP A 260 -22.25 0.92 -22.76
CA TRP A 260 -21.14 1.75 -23.22
C TRP A 260 -20.54 1.23 -24.53
N PHE A 261 -20.35 -0.08 -24.66
CA PHE A 261 -19.85 -0.68 -25.90
C PHE A 261 -20.77 -0.40 -27.08
N GLN A 262 -22.09 -0.59 -26.93
CA GLN A 262 -23.07 -0.37 -28.00
C GLN A 262 -23.11 1.10 -28.43
N ASN A 263 -23.08 2.04 -27.47
CA ASN A 263 -23.16 3.47 -27.75
C ASN A 263 -21.89 4.02 -28.42
N CYS A 264 -20.74 3.37 -28.25
CA CYS A 264 -19.43 3.87 -28.67
C CYS A 264 -18.59 2.87 -29.48
N GLU A 265 -19.20 1.86 -30.11
CA GLU A 265 -18.46 0.75 -30.71
C GLU A 265 -17.42 1.22 -31.75
N ASN A 266 -17.83 2.11 -32.66
CA ASN A 266 -16.95 2.59 -33.74
C ASN A 266 -15.75 3.36 -33.19
N SER A 267 -15.95 4.30 -32.26
CA SER A 267 -14.88 5.10 -31.68
C SER A 267 -13.93 4.26 -30.80
N LEU A 268 -14.48 3.30 -30.04
CA LEU A 268 -13.68 2.37 -29.24
C LEU A 268 -12.81 1.46 -30.15
N ARG A 269 -13.35 1.01 -31.28
CA ARG A 269 -12.60 0.20 -32.26
C ARG A 269 -11.49 0.99 -32.93
N GLU A 270 -11.77 2.23 -33.33
CA GLU A 270 -10.77 3.12 -33.94
C GLU A 270 -9.61 3.41 -32.98
N LYS A 271 -9.91 3.74 -31.72
CA LYS A 271 -8.90 4.15 -30.73
C LYS A 271 -8.12 2.98 -30.12
N TYR A 272 -8.78 1.85 -29.83
CA TYR A 272 -8.17 0.75 -29.07
C TYR A 272 -8.03 -0.56 -29.85
N GLY A 273 -8.73 -0.76 -30.96
CA GLY A 273 -8.55 -1.89 -31.88
C GLY A 273 -8.32 -3.26 -31.22
N LEU A 274 -7.13 -3.84 -31.47
CA LEU A 274 -6.71 -5.15 -30.95
C LEU A 274 -5.92 -5.08 -29.63
N ARG A 275 -5.84 -3.90 -29.01
CA ARG A 275 -5.08 -3.72 -27.77
C ARG A 275 -5.66 -4.54 -26.63
N ARG A 276 -4.79 -4.87 -25.68
CA ARG A 276 -5.11 -5.65 -24.48
C ARG A 276 -4.93 -4.79 -23.23
N PRO A 277 -5.62 -5.11 -22.12
CA PRO A 277 -5.43 -4.39 -20.86
C PRO A 277 -3.96 -4.22 -20.44
N GLU A 278 -3.15 -5.27 -20.63
CA GLU A 278 -1.73 -5.25 -20.28
C GLU A 278 -0.84 -4.38 -21.19
N SER A 279 -1.38 -3.90 -22.31
CA SER A 279 -0.63 -3.03 -23.23
C SER A 279 -0.80 -1.55 -22.93
N LEU A 280 -1.81 -1.16 -22.14
CA LEU A 280 -2.13 0.23 -21.83
C LEU A 280 -1.24 0.75 -20.70
N ASP A 281 -0.59 1.89 -20.91
CA ASP A 281 0.05 2.63 -19.84
C ASP A 281 -0.99 3.38 -18.97
N PHE A 282 -0.54 3.98 -17.87
CA PHE A 282 -1.44 4.63 -16.94
C PHE A 282 -2.17 5.84 -17.53
N SER A 283 -1.54 6.61 -18.41
CA SER A 283 -2.16 7.75 -19.08
C SER A 283 -3.27 7.29 -20.01
N GLU A 284 -3.01 6.23 -20.79
CA GLU A 284 -4.00 5.62 -21.68
C GLU A 284 -5.18 5.01 -20.89
N TRP A 285 -4.92 4.44 -19.71
CA TRP A 285 -5.97 3.98 -18.80
C TRP A 285 -6.85 5.12 -18.31
N LEU A 286 -6.28 6.28 -17.97
CA LEU A 286 -7.05 7.47 -17.57
C LEU A 286 -7.86 8.02 -18.74
N MET A 287 -7.30 8.06 -19.95
CA MET A 287 -8.03 8.46 -21.15
C MET A 287 -9.22 7.54 -21.44
N LEU A 288 -9.02 6.22 -21.38
CA LEU A 288 -10.08 5.24 -21.55
C LEU A 288 -11.17 5.36 -20.48
N PHE A 289 -10.78 5.64 -19.23
CA PHE A 289 -11.72 5.86 -18.14
C PHE A 289 -12.50 7.16 -18.29
N SER A 290 -11.87 8.23 -18.80
CA SER A 290 -12.56 9.47 -19.14
C SER A 290 -13.59 9.27 -20.25
N ASP A 291 -13.25 8.49 -21.29
CA ASP A 291 -14.19 8.10 -22.36
C ASP A 291 -15.41 7.33 -21.80
N TYR A 292 -15.21 6.55 -20.74
CA TYR A 292 -16.27 5.81 -20.03
C TYR A 292 -17.18 6.75 -19.23
N LEU A 293 -16.61 7.70 -18.48
CA LEU A 293 -17.38 8.63 -17.64
C LEU A 293 -18.24 9.61 -18.45
N GLN A 294 -17.83 10.01 -19.64
CA GLN A 294 -18.58 10.95 -20.49
C GLN A 294 -19.80 10.33 -21.20
N LYS A 295 -19.96 9.00 -21.12
CA LYS A 295 -20.92 8.21 -21.91
C LYS A 295 -21.90 7.40 -21.06
N ILE A 296 -21.81 7.56 -19.74
CA ILE A 296 -22.81 7.20 -18.74
C ILE A 296 -23.52 8.48 -18.33
#